data_AF-A0A820PYP2-F1
#
_entry.id   AF-A0A820PYP2-F1
#
_cell.length_a   1.000
_cell.length_b   1.000
_cell.length_c   1.000
_cell.angle_alpha   90.00
_cell.angle_beta   90.00
_cell.angle_gamma   90.00
#
_symmetry.space_group_name_H-M   'P 1'
#
loop_
_entity.id
_entity.type
_entity.pdbx_description
1 polymer ?
#
loop_
_entity_poly.entity_id
_entity_poly.type
_entity_poly.pdbx_seq_one_letter_code
_entity_poly.pdbx_strand_id
1 'polypeptide(L)'
;LDLQKQEIREAVELPLTHYELYKLIGIDPPRGVLMYGPPGCGKTMLAKAVARQTTASFIRVVGSEFVQKYLGEGPRMVRDVFRLAKENSPAIIFIDEIDAIATKRFDAQTG
;
A
#
# COMPACT_ATOMS: atom_id res chain seq x y z
N LEU A 1 14.08 -5.79 13.90
CA LEU A 1 13.88 -4.53 13.14
C LEU A 1 14.66 -4.52 11.84
N ASP A 2 15.93 -4.91 11.82
CA ASP A 2 16.72 -4.82 10.57
C ASP A 2 16.31 -5.87 9.52
N LEU A 3 15.92 -7.08 9.94
CA LEU A 3 15.36 -8.08 9.03
C LEU A 3 14.10 -7.58 8.31
N GLN A 4 13.15 -6.98 9.04
CA GLN A 4 11.90 -6.46 8.48
C GLN A 4 12.14 -5.28 7.51
N LYS A 5 13.11 -4.41 7.84
CA LYS A 5 13.54 -3.34 6.92
C LYS A 5 14.10 -3.91 5.63
N GLN A 6 14.90 -4.97 5.73
CA GLN A 6 15.52 -5.62 4.58
C GLN A 6 14.45 -6.30 3.72
N GLU A 7 13.52 -7.06 4.31
CA GLU A 7 12.42 -7.69 3.55
C GLU A 7 11.54 -6.66 2.82
N ILE A 8 11.19 -5.54 3.47
CA ILE A 8 10.39 -4.48 2.83
C ILE A 8 11.19 -3.81 1.72
N ARG A 9 12.47 -3.52 1.95
CA ARG A 9 13.34 -2.97 0.91
C ARG A 9 13.43 -3.92 -0.26
N GLU A 10 13.69 -5.20 -0.02
CA GLU A 10 13.81 -6.16 -1.11
C GLU A 10 12.49 -6.27 -1.89
N ALA A 11 11.36 -6.37 -1.20
CA ALA A 11 10.04 -6.47 -1.83
C ALA A 11 9.63 -5.22 -2.63
N VAL A 12 10.20 -4.05 -2.36
CA VAL A 12 9.86 -2.79 -3.05
C VAL A 12 10.94 -2.37 -4.06
N GLU A 13 12.22 -2.48 -3.68
CA GLU A 13 13.37 -2.02 -4.44
C GLU A 13 13.79 -3.02 -5.52
N LEU A 14 13.79 -4.34 -5.27
CA LEU A 14 14.10 -5.32 -6.33
C LEU A 14 13.15 -5.23 -7.53
N PRO A 15 11.82 -5.18 -7.38
CA PRO A 15 10.94 -5.10 -8.55
C PRO A 15 11.05 -3.76 -9.28
N LEU A 16 11.46 -2.68 -8.61
CA LEU A 16 11.68 -1.37 -9.24
C LEU A 16 13.01 -1.28 -9.99
N THR A 17 14.08 -1.88 -9.44
CA THR A 17 15.44 -1.79 -10.01
C THR A 17 15.78 -2.94 -10.96
N HIS A 18 15.27 -4.15 -10.69
CA HIS A 18 15.65 -5.39 -11.36
C HIS A 18 14.41 -6.16 -11.86
N TYR A 19 13.48 -5.48 -12.50
CA TYR A 19 12.30 -6.11 -13.11
C TYR A 19 12.66 -7.22 -14.12
N GLU A 20 13.80 -7.09 -14.82
CA GLU A 20 14.27 -8.08 -15.79
C GLU A 20 14.57 -9.45 -15.16
N LEU A 21 15.03 -9.49 -13.90
CA LEU A 21 15.29 -10.76 -13.19
C LEU A 21 14.00 -11.57 -13.02
N TYR A 22 12.90 -10.90 -12.67
CA TYR A 22 11.59 -11.53 -12.54
C TYR A 22 11.10 -12.08 -13.88
N LYS A 23 11.30 -11.31 -14.96
CA LYS A 23 10.95 -11.73 -16.33
C LYS A 23 11.77 -12.92 -16.82
N LEU A 24 13.05 -12.99 -16.45
CA LEU A 24 13.95 -14.08 -16.84
C LEU A 24 13.63 -15.39 -16.11
N ILE A 25 13.31 -15.30 -14.81
CA ILE A 25 12.96 -16.45 -13.96
C ILE A 25 11.52 -16.92 -14.25
N GLY A 26 10.68 -16.07 -14.86
CA GLY A 26 9.28 -16.38 -15.15
C GLY A 26 8.37 -16.31 -13.92
N ILE A 27 8.78 -15.57 -12.89
CA ILE A 27 7.99 -15.34 -11.68
C ILE A 27 7.41 -13.93 -11.71
N ASP A 28 6.17 -13.79 -11.26
CA ASP A 28 5.57 -12.46 -11.10
C ASP A 28 6.21 -11.73 -9.91
N PRO A 29 6.57 -10.45 -10.07
CA PRO A 29 7.05 -9.65 -8.95
C PRO A 29 5.96 -9.50 -7.88
N PRO A 30 6.34 -9.37 -6.59
CA PRO A 30 5.38 -9.16 -5.52
C PRO A 30 4.53 -7.91 -5.81
N ARG A 31 3.21 -8.09 -5.82
CA ARG A 31 2.24 -7.03 -6.18
C ARG A 31 1.98 -6.03 -5.06
N GLY A 32 2.42 -6.32 -3.84
CA GLY A 32 2.26 -5.46 -2.67
C GLY A 32 2.79 -6.11 -1.39
N VAL A 33 2.98 -5.30 -0.36
CA VAL A 33 3.46 -5.71 0.96
C VAL A 33 2.43 -5.32 2.01
N LEU A 34 2.03 -6.25 2.87
CA LEU A 34 1.12 -5.99 4.00
C LEU A 34 1.90 -6.02 5.30
N MET A 35 1.93 -4.90 6.03
CA MET A 35 2.57 -4.82 7.34
C MET A 35 1.54 -4.97 8.46
N TYR A 36 1.57 -6.09 9.17
CA TYR A 36 0.69 -6.36 10.33
C TYR A 36 1.50 -6.56 11.63
N GLY A 37 0.83 -6.52 12.79
CA GLY A 37 1.48 -6.53 14.11
C GLY A 37 0.85 -5.54 15.12
N PRO A 38 1.24 -5.60 16.40
CA PRO A 38 0.69 -4.74 17.45
C PRO A 38 0.99 -3.25 17.23
N PRO A 39 0.17 -2.34 17.80
CA PRO A 39 0.43 -0.91 17.75
C PRO A 39 1.75 -0.58 18.46
N GLY A 40 2.48 0.42 17.95
CA GLY A 40 3.77 0.84 18.52
C GLY A 40 5.02 0.17 17.91
N CYS A 41 4.90 -0.80 17.02
CA CYS A 41 6.04 -1.40 16.30
C CYS A 41 6.64 -0.54 15.18
N GLY A 42 6.19 0.71 15.01
CA GLY A 42 6.79 1.65 14.05
C GLY A 42 6.52 1.37 12.57
N LYS A 43 5.48 0.58 12.22
CA LYS A 43 5.15 0.25 10.82
C LYS A 43 4.96 1.47 9.93
N THR A 44 4.19 2.45 10.40
CA THR A 44 3.98 3.72 9.69
C THR A 44 5.30 4.49 9.50
N MET A 45 6.21 4.41 10.47
CA MET A 45 7.53 5.04 10.37
C MET A 45 8.42 4.31 9.36
N LEU A 46 8.41 2.97 9.36
CA LEU A 46 9.12 2.14 8.38
C LEU A 46 8.62 2.40 6.96
N ALA A 47 7.31 2.45 6.75
CA ALA A 47 6.71 2.76 5.46
C ALA A 47 7.17 4.12 4.93
N LYS A 48 7.16 5.15 5.78
CA LYS A 48 7.64 6.50 5.43
C LYS A 48 9.14 6.54 5.14
N ALA A 49 9.93 5.73 5.85
CA ALA A 49 11.37 5.65 5.61
C ALA A 49 11.68 5.01 4.25
N VAL A 50 10.97 3.93 3.90
CA VAL A 50 11.08 3.26 2.59
C VAL A 50 10.64 4.20 1.48
N ALA A 51 9.51 4.90 1.66
CA ALA A 51 9.01 5.90 0.73
C ALA A 51 10.01 7.01 0.41
N ARG A 52 10.78 7.46 1.40
CA ARG A 52 11.82 8.49 1.21
C ARG A 52 13.05 7.98 0.49
N GLN A 53 13.34 6.68 0.58
CA GLN A 53 14.48 6.06 -0.08
C GLN A 53 14.20 5.66 -1.51
N THR A 54 12.93 5.42 -1.87
CA THR A 54 12.55 5.08 -3.23
C THR A 54 12.40 6.34 -4.08
N THR A 55 12.87 6.29 -5.32
CA THR A 55 12.72 7.38 -6.32
C THR A 55 11.33 7.40 -6.98
N ALA A 56 10.43 6.51 -6.54
CA ALA A 56 9.09 6.35 -7.08
C ALA A 56 8.11 7.39 -6.48
N SER A 57 7.06 7.72 -7.21
CA SER A 57 5.99 8.59 -6.73
C SER A 57 5.28 7.95 -5.53
N PHE A 58 5.28 8.61 -4.38
CA PHE A 58 4.68 8.08 -3.17
C PHE A 58 3.32 8.70 -2.91
N ILE A 59 2.26 7.89 -3.00
CA ILE A 59 0.88 8.30 -2.74
C ILE A 59 0.46 7.68 -1.40
N ARG A 60 0.31 8.51 -0.36
CA ARG A 60 -0.18 8.09 0.94
C ARG A 60 -1.68 8.33 1.04
N VAL A 61 -2.41 7.30 1.45
CA VAL A 61 -3.84 7.38 1.79
C VAL A 61 -4.07 6.76 3.16
N VAL A 62 -4.91 7.36 3.99
CA VAL A 62 -5.30 6.76 5.27
C VAL A 62 -6.62 6.03 5.08
N GLY A 63 -6.76 4.83 5.62
CA GLY A 63 -7.97 4.01 5.50
C GLY A 63 -9.24 4.77 5.87
N SER A 64 -9.20 5.54 6.95
CA SER A 64 -10.30 6.39 7.39
C SER A 64 -10.79 7.41 6.33
N GLU A 65 -9.93 7.85 5.41
CA GLU A 65 -10.32 8.76 4.31
C GLU A 65 -11.28 8.10 3.30
N PHE A 66 -11.22 6.78 3.15
CA PHE A 66 -12.17 6.04 2.30
C PHE A 66 -13.55 5.87 2.95
N VAL A 67 -13.66 6.07 4.27
CA VAL A 67 -14.93 5.99 5.01
C VAL A 67 -15.65 7.35 4.95
N GLN A 68 -16.20 7.66 3.78
CA GLN A 68 -17.02 8.85 3.57
C GLN A 68 -18.47 8.63 4.05
N LYS A 69 -19.11 9.66 4.61
CA LYS A 69 -20.55 9.64 4.94
C LYS A 69 -21.44 9.49 3.69
N TYR A 70 -20.94 9.90 2.53
CA TYR A 70 -21.66 9.89 1.27
C TYR A 70 -21.47 8.56 0.53
N LEU A 71 -22.57 7.85 0.26
CA LEU A 71 -22.56 6.63 -0.56
C LEU A 71 -21.98 6.92 -1.95
N GLY A 72 -20.93 6.19 -2.32
CA GLY A 72 -20.36 6.21 -3.67
C GLY A 72 -19.13 7.09 -3.88
N GLU A 73 -18.76 7.94 -2.91
CA GLU A 73 -17.50 8.71 -3.00
C GLU A 73 -16.26 7.86 -2.73
N GLY A 74 -16.34 6.92 -1.77
CA GLY A 74 -15.22 6.00 -1.46
C GLY A 74 -14.68 5.26 -2.69
N PRO A 75 -15.52 4.54 -3.47
CA PRO A 75 -15.07 3.84 -4.67
C PRO A 75 -14.59 4.75 -5.81
N ARG A 76 -15.00 6.03 -5.85
CA ARG A 76 -14.48 7.00 -6.82
C ARG A 76 -13.06 7.40 -6.43
N MET A 77 -12.85 7.76 -5.16
CA MET A 77 -11.54 8.13 -4.63
C MET A 77 -10.50 7.01 -4.83
N VAL A 78 -10.86 5.75 -4.56
CA VAL A 78 -9.99 4.60 -4.83
C VAL A 78 -9.57 4.57 -6.32
N ARG A 79 -10.54 4.70 -7.24
CA ARG A 79 -10.24 4.68 -8.69
C ARG A 79 -9.35 5.84 -9.12
N ASP A 80 -9.56 7.03 -8.56
CA ASP A 80 -8.76 8.20 -8.89
C ASP A 80 -7.34 8.10 -8.34
N VAL A 81 -7.15 7.54 -7.14
CA VAL A 81 -5.82 7.22 -6.58
C VAL A 81 -5.06 6.24 -7.48
N PHE A 82 -5.72 5.17 -7.92
CA PHE A 82 -5.09 4.21 -8.83
C PHE A 82 -4.80 4.82 -10.22
N ARG A 83 -5.67 5.71 -10.72
CA ARG A 83 -5.43 6.44 -11.98
C ARG A 83 -4.20 7.32 -11.86
N LEU A 84 -4.10 8.11 -10.78
CA LEU A 84 -2.96 8.98 -10.50
C LEU A 84 -1.66 8.18 -10.35
N ALA A 85 -1.70 7.03 -9.66
CA ALA A 85 -0.54 6.15 -9.53
C ALA A 85 -0.07 5.60 -10.88
N LYS A 86 -1.00 5.27 -11.78
CA LYS A 86 -0.69 4.79 -13.13
C LYS A 86 -0.05 5.88 -13.99
N GLU A 87 -0.53 7.12 -13.89
CA GLU A 87 0.03 8.27 -14.60
C GLU A 87 1.43 8.66 -14.07
N ASN A 88 1.66 8.48 -12.77
CA ASN A 88 2.95 8.77 -12.11
C ASN A 88 3.84 7.52 -11.97
N SER A 89 3.70 6.54 -12.86
CA SER A 89 4.51 5.31 -12.80
C SER A 89 6.01 5.61 -13.00
N PRO A 90 6.93 5.06 -12.18
CA PRO A 90 6.71 4.13 -11.07
C PRO A 90 6.16 4.81 -9.81
N ALA A 91 5.09 4.24 -9.22
CA ALA A 91 4.42 4.78 -8.04
C ALA A 91 4.20 3.72 -6.95
N ILE A 92 4.24 4.15 -5.69
CA ILE A 92 3.98 3.35 -4.50
C ILE A 92 2.74 3.94 -3.81
N ILE A 93 1.70 3.12 -3.67
CA ILE A 93 0.49 3.48 -2.91
C ILE A 93 0.64 2.91 -1.50
N PHE A 94 0.69 3.78 -0.50
CA PHE A 94 0.72 3.40 0.90
C PHE A 94 -0.64 3.65 1.55
N ILE A 95 -1.26 2.59 2.05
CA ILE A 95 -2.53 2.63 2.77
C ILE A 95 -2.22 2.43 4.26
N ASP A 96 -2.34 3.50 5.03
CA ASP A 96 -2.23 3.45 6.49
C ASP A 96 -3.58 3.09 7.11
N GLU A 97 -3.61 2.46 8.28
CA GLU A 97 -4.86 2.14 9.00
C GLU A 97 -5.92 1.43 8.14
N ILE A 98 -5.51 0.44 7.35
CA ILE A 98 -6.44 -0.34 6.50
C ILE A 98 -7.49 -1.10 7.32
N ASP A 99 -7.22 -1.35 8.60
CA ASP A 99 -8.18 -1.92 9.55
C ASP A 99 -9.43 -1.04 9.72
N ALA A 100 -9.31 0.29 9.59
CA ALA A 100 -10.44 1.21 9.62
C ALA A 100 -11.47 0.93 8.51
N ILE A 101 -11.01 0.46 7.34
CA ILE A 101 -11.89 0.09 6.21
C ILE A 101 -12.20 -1.41 6.14
N ALA A 102 -11.31 -2.23 6.67
CA ALA A 102 -11.40 -3.69 6.60
C ALA A 102 -12.35 -4.29 7.65
N THR A 103 -12.93 -3.46 8.52
CA THR A 103 -14.04 -3.89 9.38
C THR A 103 -15.18 -4.32 8.46
N LYS A 104 -15.39 -5.64 8.32
CA LYS A 104 -16.52 -6.22 7.60
C LYS A 104 -17.80 -5.55 8.12
N ARG A 105 -18.33 -4.57 7.38
CA ARG A 105 -19.74 -4.17 7.52
C ARG A 105 -20.59 -5.30 6.97
N PHE A 106 -20.68 -6.39 7.72
CA PHE A 106 -21.77 -7.36 7.62
C PHE A 106 -22.90 -7.05 8.62
N ASP A 107 -22.81 -5.95 9.38
CA ASP A 107 -23.93 -5.42 10.19
C ASP A 107 -24.62 -4.24 9.51
N ALA A 108 -24.91 -4.40 8.23
CA ALA A 108 -25.91 -3.59 7.53
C ALA A 108 -27.01 -4.50 6.99
N GLN A 109 -27.56 -5.35 7.85
CA GLN A 109 -28.92 -5.91 7.81
C GLN A 109 -29.06 -6.96 8.92
N THR A 110 -29.80 -6.63 9.99
CA THR A 110 -30.97 -7.37 10.49
C THR A 110 -31.47 -6.68 11.77
N GLY A 111 -32.69 -6.12 11.72
CA GLY A 111 -33.44 -5.64 12.89
C GLY A 111 -33.87 -4.20 12.79
#